data_AF-A0A286GZT9-F1
#
_entry.id   AF-A0A286GZT9-F1
#
_cell.length_a   1.000
_cell.length_b   1.000
_cell.length_c   1.000
_cell.angle_alpha   90.00
_cell.angle_beta   90.00
_cell.angle_gamma   90.00
#
_symmetry.space_group_name_H-M   'P 1'
#
loop_
_entity.id
_entity.type
_entity.pdbx_description
1 polymer ?
#
loop_
_entity_poly.entity_id
_entity_poly.type
_entity_poly.pdbx_seq_one_letter_code
_entity_poly.pdbx_strand_id
1 'polypeptide(L)'
;MSQFDPQQRNLSKVRLAIRRAFPERQIILRSGEKIRSLRLSTVSQVAFVCAGVALGGWVAFSSVMVVGHDQIIAAKNAEVTRARAAYKGLLAQVSVYKDRIGAITGSLERNHAHIVSLVDQNTTLDERLASMREELALTAEEKERIEKQSADLASEIKKLKTEVASAARSGAEAGEGGEIDPTDVVGLRRAAADRERESLYAELQMIESDLGRSPTTEIVATDLDGIEVELRRVILQRDLALGERDGLKSRIGDLERQIADMENTQLALYNRFSDIAADKITEVEKTLSKTGIDLPALVAKTNRRYGQGGPFVPDSAVESKQTPLTRGLDKVSLKLDHLDTLDRVAQQLPLSAPLVEDYRITSLFGRRADPINGRGAVHEGLDMAAAYKSPVTASAPGKVVYAGWRGRYGRLVEIDHGMGIRTRFGHLAKITVKKGQRVERGDEVGLLGNSGRSTGAHLHYEVLVNGEPHDPLKFIKAGSDVFKG
;
A
#
# COMPACT_ATOMS: atom_id res chain seq x y z
N MET A 1 -47.95 -77.72 36.39
CA MET A 1 -47.30 -77.75 37.72
C MET A 1 -46.49 -76.47 37.88
N SER A 2 -46.95 -75.60 38.76
CA SER A 2 -46.40 -74.28 39.06
C SER A 2 -45.20 -74.43 40.00
N GLN A 3 -43.99 -74.10 39.53
CA GLN A 3 -42.83 -73.95 40.42
C GLN A 3 -42.88 -72.56 41.05
N PHE A 4 -43.48 -72.52 42.23
CA PHE A 4 -43.59 -71.36 43.10
C PHE A 4 -42.22 -71.11 43.76
N ASP A 5 -41.47 -70.10 43.28
CA ASP A 5 -40.20 -69.66 43.89
C ASP A 5 -40.49 -68.53 44.90
N PRO A 6 -40.32 -68.76 46.23
CA PRO A 6 -40.73 -67.81 47.27
C PRO A 6 -39.96 -66.48 47.26
N GLN A 7 -38.86 -66.37 46.51
CA GLN A 7 -38.02 -65.17 46.48
C GLN A 7 -38.50 -64.07 45.51
N GLN A 8 -39.54 -64.32 44.70
CA GLN A 8 -40.01 -63.36 43.68
C GLN A 8 -41.04 -62.33 44.18
N ARG A 9 -41.48 -62.42 45.44
CA ARG A 9 -42.67 -61.70 45.96
C ARG A 9 -42.52 -60.17 46.09
N ASN A 10 -41.29 -59.62 46.01
CA ASN A 10 -41.01 -58.19 46.23
C ASN A 10 -40.15 -57.51 45.14
N LEU A 11 -40.05 -58.10 43.94
CA LEU A 11 -39.26 -57.51 42.85
C LEU A 11 -40.16 -56.74 41.87
N SER A 12 -39.78 -55.50 41.54
CA SER A 12 -40.51 -54.70 40.54
C SER A 12 -40.52 -55.41 39.17
N LYS A 13 -41.55 -55.16 38.34
CA LYS A 13 -41.70 -55.77 37.00
C LYS A 13 -40.42 -55.62 36.14
N VAL A 14 -39.71 -54.51 36.29
CA VAL A 14 -38.43 -54.21 35.64
C VAL A 14 -37.30 -55.15 36.09
N ARG A 15 -37.19 -55.43 37.40
CA ARG A 15 -36.16 -56.35 37.93
C ARG A 15 -36.40 -57.79 37.48
N LEU A 16 -37.66 -58.20 37.33
CA LEU A 16 -38.00 -59.52 36.77
C LEU A 16 -37.60 -59.61 35.30
N ALA A 17 -37.88 -58.58 34.50
CA ALA A 17 -37.49 -58.53 33.09
C ALA A 17 -35.96 -58.56 32.91
N ILE A 18 -35.21 -57.81 33.74
CA ILE A 18 -33.74 -57.80 33.71
C ILE A 18 -33.16 -59.17 34.06
N ARG A 19 -33.68 -59.85 35.09
CA ARG A 19 -33.23 -61.21 35.46
C ARG A 19 -33.54 -62.25 34.37
N ARG A 20 -34.65 -62.08 33.64
CA ARG A 20 -35.00 -62.93 32.49
C ARG A 20 -34.07 -62.69 31.30
N ALA A 21 -33.69 -61.44 31.03
CA ALA A 21 -32.79 -61.07 29.93
C ALA A 21 -31.31 -61.40 30.23
N PHE A 22 -30.88 -61.25 31.49
CA PHE A 22 -29.51 -61.48 31.95
C PHE A 22 -29.47 -62.52 33.08
N PRO A 23 -29.73 -63.80 32.77
CA PRO A 23 -29.68 -64.87 33.78
C PRO A 23 -28.25 -65.04 34.28
N GLU A 24 -28.09 -65.44 35.54
CA GLU A 24 -26.77 -65.73 36.08
C GLU A 24 -26.12 -66.90 35.33
N ARG A 25 -24.83 -66.74 34.99
CA ARG A 25 -24.05 -67.75 34.27
C ARG A 25 -22.79 -68.06 35.05
N GLN A 26 -22.45 -69.34 35.17
CA GLN A 26 -21.19 -69.78 35.76
C GLN A 26 -20.32 -70.37 34.66
N ILE A 27 -19.17 -69.76 34.41
CA ILE A 27 -18.20 -70.25 33.45
C ILE A 27 -17.10 -70.95 34.25
N ILE A 28 -16.96 -72.25 34.01
CA ILE A 28 -15.93 -73.06 34.65
C ILE A 28 -14.76 -73.16 33.67
N LEU A 29 -13.64 -72.53 34.01
CA LEU A 29 -12.40 -72.61 33.25
C LEU A 29 -11.52 -73.67 33.91
N ARG A 30 -11.25 -74.74 33.15
CA ARG A 30 -10.34 -75.81 33.56
C ARG A 30 -9.00 -75.61 32.87
N SER A 31 -7.94 -75.38 33.65
CA SER A 31 -6.56 -75.31 33.16
C SER A 31 -5.73 -76.30 33.98
N GLY A 32 -5.43 -77.45 33.37
CA GLY A 32 -4.76 -78.57 34.04
C GLY A 32 -5.54 -79.05 35.28
N GLU A 33 -4.85 -79.17 36.42
CA GLU A 33 -5.42 -79.60 37.71
C GLU A 33 -6.19 -78.51 38.46
N LYS A 34 -6.17 -77.25 38.00
CA LYS A 34 -6.86 -76.14 38.68
C LYS A 34 -8.17 -75.81 37.97
N ILE A 35 -9.27 -75.90 38.72
CA ILE A 35 -10.59 -75.47 38.29
C ILE A 35 -10.85 -74.08 38.86
N ARG A 36 -11.08 -73.08 38.00
CA ARG A 36 -11.55 -71.75 38.41
C ARG A 36 -12.95 -71.53 37.87
N SER A 37 -13.88 -71.16 38.75
CA SER A 37 -15.23 -70.79 38.33
C SER A 37 -15.42 -69.28 38.43
N LEU A 38 -15.84 -68.66 37.33
CA LEU A 38 -16.26 -67.27 37.27
C LEU A 38 -17.79 -67.22 37.25
N ARG A 39 -18.38 -66.55 38.24
CA ARG A 39 -19.82 -66.32 38.30
C ARG A 39 -20.13 -64.94 37.71
N LEU A 40 -20.82 -64.92 36.58
CA LEU A 40 -21.35 -63.72 35.96
C LEU A 40 -22.74 -63.46 36.55
N SER A 41 -22.80 -62.63 37.58
CA SER A 41 -24.07 -62.18 38.17
C SER A 41 -24.85 -61.30 37.18
N THR A 42 -26.18 -61.27 37.30
CA THR A 42 -27.06 -60.39 36.51
C THR A 42 -26.59 -58.93 36.54
N VAL A 43 -26.11 -58.45 37.70
CA VAL A 43 -25.61 -57.07 37.86
C VAL A 43 -24.34 -56.85 37.05
N SER A 44 -23.40 -57.80 37.08
CA SER A 44 -22.16 -57.69 36.30
C SER A 44 -22.41 -57.69 34.79
N GLN A 45 -23.34 -58.52 34.31
CA GLN A 45 -23.70 -58.59 32.89
C GLN A 45 -24.34 -57.28 32.41
N VAL A 46 -25.27 -56.72 33.19
CA VAL A 46 -25.90 -55.42 32.89
C VAL A 46 -24.86 -54.30 32.91
N ALA A 47 -23.97 -54.27 33.89
CA ALA A 47 -22.90 -53.28 33.97
C ALA A 47 -21.97 -53.33 32.75
N PHE A 48 -21.59 -54.53 32.29
CA PHE A 48 -20.78 -54.71 31.08
C PHE A 48 -21.50 -54.21 29.83
N VAL A 49 -22.79 -54.51 29.69
CA VAL A 49 -23.59 -54.03 28.54
C VAL A 49 -23.71 -52.51 28.57
N CYS A 50 -24.03 -51.91 29.72
CA CYS A 50 -24.11 -50.46 29.87
C CYS A 50 -22.77 -49.77 29.57
N ALA A 51 -21.66 -50.34 30.04
CA ALA A 51 -20.32 -49.84 29.74
C ALA A 51 -20.02 -49.93 28.23
N GLY A 52 -20.40 -51.03 27.57
CA GLY A 52 -20.26 -51.20 26.13
C GLY A 52 -21.08 -50.17 25.33
N VAL A 53 -22.32 -49.92 25.72
CA VAL A 53 -23.17 -48.90 25.08
C VAL A 53 -22.61 -47.49 25.30
N ALA A 54 -22.15 -47.17 26.51
CA ALA A 54 -21.55 -45.87 26.80
C ALA A 54 -20.26 -45.64 25.99
N LEU A 55 -19.42 -46.66 25.88
CA LEU A 55 -18.18 -46.60 25.11
C LEU A 55 -18.46 -46.50 23.61
N GLY A 56 -19.40 -47.27 23.08
CA GLY A 56 -19.84 -47.18 21.69
C GLY A 56 -20.45 -45.82 21.35
N GLY A 57 -21.29 -45.29 22.24
CA GLY A 57 -21.86 -43.95 22.11
C GLY A 57 -20.79 -42.85 22.14
N TRP A 58 -19.80 -42.98 23.03
CA TRP A 58 -18.66 -42.05 23.09
C TRP A 58 -17.83 -42.08 21.80
N VAL A 59 -17.52 -43.28 21.28
CA VAL A 59 -16.78 -43.42 20.02
C VAL A 59 -17.57 -42.79 18.86
N ALA A 60 -18.88 -43.08 18.75
CA ALA A 60 -19.71 -42.49 17.69
C ALA A 60 -19.79 -40.96 17.80
N PHE A 61 -20.00 -40.42 19.01
CA PHE A 61 -20.02 -38.98 19.26
C PHE A 61 -18.68 -38.32 18.91
N SER A 62 -17.57 -38.92 19.36
CA SER A 62 -16.23 -38.42 19.06
C SER A 62 -15.94 -38.46 17.56
N SER A 63 -16.35 -39.51 16.85
CA SER A 63 -16.18 -39.58 15.39
C SER A 63 -16.96 -38.50 14.67
N VAL A 64 -18.21 -38.23 15.05
CA VAL A 64 -19.01 -37.15 14.47
C VAL A 64 -18.39 -35.78 14.75
N MET A 65 -17.93 -35.55 15.98
CA MET A 65 -17.30 -34.27 16.36
C MET A 65 -15.98 -34.03 15.60
N VAL A 66 -15.15 -35.06 15.41
CA VAL A 66 -13.90 -34.93 14.63
C VAL A 66 -14.19 -34.61 13.17
N VAL A 67 -15.12 -35.33 12.53
CA VAL A 67 -15.50 -35.09 11.13
C VAL A 67 -16.10 -33.70 10.93
N GLY A 68 -16.90 -33.22 11.90
CA GLY A 68 -17.44 -31.86 11.88
C GLY A 68 -16.35 -30.79 12.03
N HIS A 69 -15.37 -31.01 12.90
CA HIS A 69 -14.26 -30.08 13.09
C HIS A 69 -13.32 -30.01 11.88
N ASP A 70 -13.11 -31.12 11.17
CA ASP A 70 -12.27 -31.13 9.96
C ASP A 70 -12.81 -30.20 8.87
N GLN A 71 -14.14 -30.10 8.72
CA GLN A 71 -14.76 -29.15 7.79
C GLN A 71 -14.53 -27.69 8.19
N ILE A 72 -14.61 -27.40 9.49
CA ILE A 72 -14.37 -26.05 10.03
C ILE A 72 -12.89 -25.67 9.88
N ILE A 73 -11.98 -26.61 10.16
CA ILE A 73 -10.53 -26.43 9.99
C ILE A 73 -10.19 -26.25 8.51
N ALA A 74 -10.79 -27.04 7.61
CA ALA A 74 -10.61 -26.89 6.17
C ALA A 74 -11.10 -25.52 5.67
N ALA A 75 -12.26 -25.05 6.15
CA ALA A 75 -12.79 -23.73 5.81
C ALA A 75 -11.87 -22.59 6.30
N LYS A 76 -11.39 -22.66 7.56
CA LYS A 76 -10.43 -21.69 8.10
C LYS A 76 -9.08 -21.72 7.38
N ASN A 77 -8.57 -22.90 7.04
CA ASN A 77 -7.33 -23.03 6.28
C ASN A 77 -7.48 -22.47 4.86
N ALA A 78 -8.65 -22.63 4.23
CA ALA A 78 -8.94 -22.02 2.93
C ALA A 78 -9.03 -20.49 3.02
N GLU A 79 -9.53 -19.94 4.12
CA GLU A 79 -9.55 -18.49 4.38
C GLU A 79 -8.14 -17.94 4.60
N VAL A 80 -7.31 -18.59 5.43
CA VAL A 80 -5.90 -18.22 5.64
C VAL A 80 -5.11 -18.30 4.32
N THR A 81 -5.38 -19.30 3.49
CA THR A 81 -4.72 -19.44 2.17
C THR A 81 -5.16 -18.33 1.22
N ARG A 82 -6.44 -17.97 1.21
CA ARG A 82 -6.95 -16.82 0.45
C ARG A 82 -6.36 -15.50 0.93
N ALA A 83 -6.26 -15.28 2.24
CA ALA A 83 -5.63 -14.09 2.82
C ALA A 83 -4.15 -13.99 2.46
N ARG A 84 -3.39 -15.11 2.51
CA ARG A 84 -1.99 -15.17 2.06
C ARG A 84 -1.85 -14.92 0.56
N ALA A 85 -2.76 -15.44 -0.26
CA ALA A 85 -2.77 -15.19 -1.70
C ALA A 85 -3.07 -13.71 -2.00
N ALA A 86 -4.04 -13.10 -1.31
CA ALA A 86 -4.35 -11.68 -1.42
C ALA A 86 -3.15 -10.81 -0.99
N TYR A 87 -2.48 -11.15 0.11
CA TYR A 87 -1.27 -10.47 0.56
C TYR A 87 -0.11 -10.56 -0.45
N LYS A 88 0.13 -11.76 -1.02
CA LYS A 88 1.12 -11.93 -2.11
C LYS A 88 0.73 -11.14 -3.35
N GLY A 89 -0.55 -11.09 -3.70
CA GLY A 89 -1.07 -10.27 -4.79
C GLY A 89 -0.83 -8.78 -4.55
N LEU A 90 -1.03 -8.31 -3.32
CA LEU A 90 -0.78 -6.91 -2.93
C LEU A 90 0.72 -6.57 -3.01
N LEU A 91 1.59 -7.45 -2.52
CA LEU A 91 3.05 -7.28 -2.65
C LEU A 91 3.50 -7.27 -4.12
N ALA A 92 2.92 -8.13 -4.96
CA ALA A 92 3.19 -8.12 -6.39
C ALA A 92 2.71 -6.81 -7.04
N GLN A 93 1.54 -6.30 -6.67
CA GLN A 93 1.06 -4.99 -7.13
C GLN A 93 2.00 -3.87 -6.70
N VAL A 94 2.45 -3.85 -5.43
CA VAL A 94 3.43 -2.86 -4.95
C VAL A 94 4.74 -2.95 -5.75
N SER A 95 5.23 -4.15 -6.07
CA SER A 95 6.40 -4.31 -6.93
C SER A 95 6.17 -3.75 -8.34
N VAL A 96 5.01 -4.04 -8.95
CA VAL A 96 4.64 -3.51 -10.27
C VAL A 96 4.50 -1.98 -10.23
N TYR A 97 3.98 -1.41 -9.14
CA TYR A 97 3.91 0.03 -8.95
C TYR A 97 5.30 0.65 -8.77
N LYS A 98 6.20 0.00 -8.01
CA LYS A 98 7.59 0.42 -7.87
C LYS A 98 8.33 0.42 -9.21
N ASP A 99 8.14 -0.62 -10.01
CA ASP A 99 8.73 -0.72 -11.35
C ASP A 99 8.11 0.32 -12.30
N ARG A 100 6.80 0.59 -12.20
CA ARG A 100 6.14 1.67 -12.95
C ARG A 100 6.68 3.04 -12.56
N ILE A 101 6.87 3.31 -11.27
CA ILE A 101 7.47 4.56 -10.79
C ILE A 101 8.88 4.68 -11.36
N GLY A 102 9.71 3.64 -11.27
CA GLY A 102 11.05 3.63 -11.86
C GLY A 102 11.03 3.86 -13.38
N ALA A 103 10.09 3.26 -14.10
CA ALA A 103 9.92 3.46 -15.54
C ALA A 103 9.46 4.90 -15.88
N ILE A 104 8.55 5.48 -15.08
CA ILE A 104 8.09 6.86 -15.23
C ILE A 104 9.24 7.84 -14.94
N THR A 105 10.00 7.63 -13.86
CA THR A 105 11.17 8.44 -13.52
C THR A 105 12.23 8.37 -14.62
N GLY A 106 12.55 7.17 -15.12
CA GLY A 106 13.49 7.01 -16.23
C GLY A 106 12.96 7.60 -17.55
N SER A 107 11.64 7.59 -17.78
CA SER A 107 11.01 8.29 -18.90
C SER A 107 11.09 9.81 -18.75
N LEU A 108 10.91 10.32 -17.53
CA LEU A 108 11.01 11.74 -17.21
C LEU A 108 12.45 12.25 -17.38
N GLU A 109 13.45 11.50 -16.92
CA GLU A 109 14.87 11.82 -17.13
C GLU A 109 15.25 11.82 -18.61
N ARG A 110 14.80 10.81 -19.38
CA ARG A 110 15.02 10.77 -20.83
C ARG A 110 14.34 11.93 -21.54
N ASN A 111 13.10 12.26 -21.17
CA ASN A 111 12.38 13.41 -21.73
C ASN A 111 13.08 14.72 -21.36
N HIS A 112 13.58 14.86 -20.14
CA HIS A 112 14.33 16.03 -19.70
C HIS A 112 15.64 16.19 -20.49
N ALA A 113 16.41 15.12 -20.65
CA ALA A 113 17.61 15.12 -21.47
C ALA A 113 17.30 15.48 -22.94
N HIS A 114 16.17 14.99 -23.46
CA HIS A 114 15.74 15.30 -24.82
C HIS A 114 15.30 16.77 -24.98
N ILE A 115 14.62 17.36 -23.99
CA ILE A 115 14.29 18.80 -23.99
C ILE A 115 15.55 19.64 -24.01
N VAL A 116 16.52 19.31 -23.16
CA VAL A 116 17.80 20.02 -23.11
C VAL A 116 18.51 19.94 -24.47
N SER A 117 18.50 18.77 -25.10
CA SER A 117 19.04 18.59 -26.46
C SER A 117 18.29 19.41 -27.51
N LEU A 118 16.96 19.52 -27.45
CA LEU A 118 16.16 20.33 -28.38
C LEU A 118 16.41 21.83 -28.20
N VAL A 119 16.66 22.27 -26.96
CA VAL A 119 17.03 23.66 -26.67
C VAL A 119 18.41 23.98 -27.24
N ASP A 120 19.39 23.09 -27.05
CA ASP A 120 20.74 23.23 -27.61
C ASP A 120 20.76 23.21 -29.15
N GLN A 121 19.90 22.39 -29.76
CA GLN A 121 19.67 22.40 -31.21
C GLN A 121 19.04 23.71 -31.69
N ASN A 122 18.08 24.29 -30.95
CA ASN A 122 17.51 25.59 -31.31
C ASN A 122 18.55 26.71 -31.24
N THR A 123 19.39 26.76 -30.19
CA THR A 123 20.44 27.78 -30.09
C THR A 123 21.45 27.69 -31.22
N THR A 124 21.85 26.47 -31.61
CA THR A 124 22.77 26.26 -32.74
C THR A 124 22.13 26.58 -34.09
N LEU A 125 20.82 26.33 -34.26
CA LEU A 125 20.08 26.76 -35.46
C LEU A 125 19.93 28.28 -35.53
N ASP A 126 19.70 28.95 -34.40
CA ASP A 126 19.61 30.42 -34.32
C ASP A 126 20.94 31.10 -34.67
N GLU A 127 22.06 30.56 -34.18
CA GLU A 127 23.41 31.02 -34.54
C GLU A 127 23.69 30.84 -36.04
N ARG A 128 23.31 29.69 -36.62
CA ARG A 128 23.44 29.46 -38.07
C ARG A 128 22.59 30.44 -38.88
N LEU A 129 21.33 30.67 -38.49
CA LEU A 129 20.46 31.66 -39.14
C LEU A 129 21.03 33.08 -39.06
N ALA A 130 21.66 33.45 -37.94
CA ALA A 130 22.32 34.74 -37.80
C ALA A 130 23.52 34.86 -38.75
N SER A 131 24.40 33.85 -38.78
CA SER A 131 25.58 33.84 -39.67
C SER A 131 25.20 33.89 -41.16
N MET A 132 24.19 33.12 -41.58
CA MET A 132 23.73 33.12 -42.97
C MET A 132 23.07 34.44 -43.37
N ARG A 133 22.37 35.11 -42.44
CA ARG A 133 21.80 36.45 -42.70
C ARG A 133 22.89 37.49 -42.91
N GLU A 134 23.97 37.40 -42.15
CA GLU A 134 25.13 38.28 -42.28
C GLU A 134 25.85 38.03 -43.62
N GLU A 135 26.04 36.77 -44.00
CA GLU A 135 26.63 36.38 -45.30
C GLU A 135 25.78 36.83 -46.49
N LEU A 136 24.44 36.69 -46.41
CA LEU A 136 23.49 37.23 -47.39
C LEU A 136 23.54 38.76 -47.48
N ALA A 137 23.71 39.46 -46.36
CA ALA A 137 23.82 40.92 -46.35
C ALA A 137 25.12 41.38 -47.02
N LEU A 138 26.24 40.70 -46.75
CA LEU A 138 27.53 40.98 -47.36
C LEU A 138 27.52 40.74 -48.88
N THR A 139 26.97 39.59 -49.32
CA THR A 139 26.83 39.30 -50.76
C THR A 139 25.86 40.23 -51.46
N ALA A 140 24.77 40.66 -50.81
CA ALA A 140 23.87 41.67 -51.35
C ALA A 140 24.56 43.04 -51.51
N GLU A 141 25.38 43.46 -50.54
CA GLU A 141 26.16 44.70 -50.62
C GLU A 141 27.23 44.63 -51.74
N GLU A 142 27.88 43.48 -51.88
CA GLU A 142 28.86 43.24 -52.93
C GLU A 142 28.22 43.25 -54.32
N LYS A 143 27.02 42.66 -54.46
CA LYS A 143 26.21 42.76 -55.68
C LYS A 143 25.83 44.21 -56.00
N GLU A 144 25.39 44.99 -55.02
CA GLU A 144 25.06 46.41 -55.26
C GLU A 144 26.28 47.22 -55.70
N ARG A 145 27.47 46.94 -55.12
CA ARG A 145 28.74 47.56 -55.56
C ARG A 145 29.08 47.21 -57.00
N ILE A 146 28.95 45.93 -57.37
CA ILE A 146 29.22 45.46 -58.73
C ILE A 146 28.22 46.08 -59.72
N GLU A 147 26.93 46.15 -59.37
CA GLU A 147 25.91 46.80 -60.20
C GLU A 147 26.22 48.29 -60.40
N LYS A 148 26.59 49.02 -59.33
CA LYS A 148 27.04 50.42 -59.43
C LYS A 148 28.27 50.57 -60.33
N GLN A 149 29.31 49.76 -60.10
CA GLN A 149 30.51 49.77 -60.94
C GLN A 149 30.17 49.50 -62.41
N SER A 150 29.29 48.53 -62.69
CA SER A 150 28.85 48.21 -64.04
C SER A 150 28.07 49.36 -64.70
N ALA A 151 27.23 50.08 -63.93
CA ALA A 151 26.47 51.23 -64.41
C ALA A 151 27.38 52.45 -64.70
N ASP A 152 28.38 52.69 -63.84
CA ASP A 152 29.37 53.76 -64.01
C ASP A 152 30.24 53.51 -65.25
N LEU A 153 30.76 52.28 -65.42
CA LEU A 153 31.49 51.86 -66.61
C LEU A 153 30.64 51.94 -67.88
N ALA A 154 29.36 51.55 -67.83
CA ALA A 154 28.46 51.69 -68.98
C ALA A 154 28.21 53.16 -69.36
N SER A 155 28.16 54.06 -68.38
CA SER A 155 28.10 55.50 -68.58
C SER A 155 29.38 56.05 -69.23
N GLU A 156 30.54 55.57 -68.78
CA GLU A 156 31.86 55.95 -69.30
C GLU A 156 32.05 55.48 -70.75
N ILE A 157 31.66 54.23 -71.06
CA ILE A 157 31.59 53.70 -72.43
C ILE A 157 30.68 54.56 -73.31
N LYS A 158 29.50 54.94 -72.80
CA LYS A 158 28.56 55.81 -73.54
C LYS A 158 29.18 57.19 -73.82
N LYS A 159 29.93 57.74 -72.86
CA LYS A 159 30.62 59.03 -72.98
C LYS A 159 31.75 58.96 -74.01
N LEU A 160 32.61 57.94 -73.94
CA LEU A 160 33.65 57.67 -74.93
C LEU A 160 33.06 57.47 -76.32
N LYS A 161 31.94 56.73 -76.44
CA LYS A 161 31.24 56.55 -77.72
C LYS A 161 30.70 57.86 -78.29
N THR A 162 30.22 58.77 -77.44
CA THR A 162 29.82 60.13 -77.87
C THR A 162 31.02 61.00 -78.24
N GLU A 163 32.14 60.90 -77.54
CA GLU A 163 33.38 61.63 -77.84
C GLU A 163 34.00 61.17 -79.16
N VAL A 164 34.04 59.86 -79.42
CA VAL A 164 34.41 59.28 -80.72
C VAL A 164 33.46 59.76 -81.83
N ALA A 165 32.16 59.83 -81.56
CA ALA A 165 31.17 60.34 -82.53
C ALA A 165 31.25 61.86 -82.76
N SER A 166 31.75 62.65 -81.80
CA SER A 166 32.04 64.08 -81.98
C SER A 166 33.39 64.33 -82.67
N ALA A 167 34.42 63.52 -82.38
CA ALA A 167 35.69 63.56 -83.09
C ALA A 167 35.52 63.20 -84.58
N ALA A 168 34.62 62.26 -84.89
CA ALA A 168 34.23 61.95 -86.26
C ALA A 168 33.50 63.12 -86.97
N ARG A 169 32.82 64.00 -86.22
CA ARG A 169 32.18 65.22 -86.78
C ARG A 169 33.15 66.38 -86.92
N SER A 170 34.07 66.59 -85.99
CA SER A 170 35.14 67.60 -86.12
C SER A 170 36.16 67.27 -87.22
N GLY A 171 36.30 66.00 -87.59
CA GLY A 171 37.04 65.58 -88.78
C GLY A 171 36.29 65.79 -90.10
N ALA A 172 34.98 66.08 -90.06
CA ALA A 172 34.14 66.29 -91.24
C ALA A 172 33.89 67.77 -91.57
N GLU A 173 34.21 68.71 -90.66
CA GLU A 173 33.96 70.16 -90.83
C GLU A 173 35.20 71.00 -91.22
N ALA A 174 36.33 70.36 -91.58
CA ALA A 174 37.47 71.04 -92.19
C ALA A 174 37.61 70.67 -93.67
N GLY A 175 36.90 71.37 -94.55
CA GLY A 175 37.05 71.22 -96.01
C GLY A 175 36.01 71.98 -96.84
N GLU A 176 36.07 73.31 -96.83
CA GLU A 176 35.39 74.17 -97.81
C GLU A 176 36.42 74.75 -98.80
N GLY A 177 36.12 74.69 -100.11
CA GLY A 177 36.60 75.62 -101.14
C GLY A 177 38.04 75.48 -101.69
N GLY A 178 38.14 75.42 -103.03
CA GLY A 178 39.25 76.02 -103.79
C GLY A 178 40.49 75.17 -104.17
N GLU A 179 40.39 74.47 -105.30
CA GLU A 179 41.36 74.26 -106.40
C GLU A 179 42.91 74.33 -106.19
N ILE A 180 43.55 73.12 -106.16
CA ILE A 180 44.87 72.62 -106.69
C ILE A 180 46.19 73.09 -106.01
N ASP A 181 47.16 72.27 -105.50
CA ASP A 181 47.80 70.99 -105.95
C ASP A 181 48.38 70.15 -104.75
N PRO A 182 48.56 68.81 -104.85
CA PRO A 182 48.61 67.86 -103.72
C PRO A 182 49.97 67.18 -103.49
N THR A 183 50.39 67.03 -102.22
CA THR A 183 50.91 65.76 -101.66
C THR A 183 51.13 65.86 -100.14
N ASP A 184 50.66 64.84 -99.42
CA ASP A 184 51.23 64.34 -98.16
C ASP A 184 50.97 64.99 -96.79
N VAL A 185 49.83 65.67 -96.58
CA VAL A 185 49.45 66.06 -95.19
C VAL A 185 48.02 65.65 -94.80
N VAL A 186 47.10 65.53 -95.76
CA VAL A 186 45.70 65.15 -95.49
C VAL A 186 45.52 63.63 -95.29
N GLY A 187 46.27 62.81 -96.04
CA GLY A 187 46.24 61.35 -95.90
C GLY A 187 46.85 60.85 -94.58
N LEU A 188 47.94 61.48 -94.11
CA LEU A 188 48.57 61.16 -92.83
C LEU A 188 47.70 61.54 -91.62
N ARG A 189 46.97 62.65 -91.68
CA ARG A 189 46.02 63.04 -90.61
C ARG A 189 44.78 62.14 -90.58
N ARG A 190 44.24 61.74 -91.74
CA ARG A 190 43.13 60.78 -91.81
C ARG A 190 43.56 59.40 -91.32
N ALA A 191 44.73 58.91 -91.75
CA ALA A 191 45.30 57.65 -91.28
C ALA A 191 45.67 57.66 -89.78
N ALA A 192 46.08 58.80 -89.23
CA ALA A 192 46.31 58.93 -87.78
C ALA A 192 44.99 58.88 -86.99
N ALA A 193 43.95 59.60 -87.45
CA ALA A 193 42.62 59.56 -86.85
C ALA A 193 41.96 58.18 -86.98
N ASP A 194 42.16 57.48 -88.11
CA ASP A 194 41.65 56.13 -88.32
C ASP A 194 42.39 55.09 -87.45
N ARG A 195 43.71 55.24 -87.24
CA ARG A 195 44.47 54.39 -86.30
C ARG A 195 44.07 54.59 -84.85
N GLU A 196 43.88 55.84 -84.44
CA GLU A 196 43.42 56.18 -83.09
C GLU A 196 41.99 55.68 -82.86
N ARG A 197 41.15 55.72 -83.91
CA ARG A 197 39.81 55.14 -83.91
C ARG A 197 39.83 53.62 -83.83
N GLU A 198 40.70 52.94 -84.57
CA GLU A 198 40.86 51.48 -84.48
C GLU A 198 41.41 51.05 -83.12
N SER A 199 42.36 51.80 -82.52
CA SER A 199 42.85 51.48 -81.17
C SER A 199 41.77 51.67 -80.11
N LEU A 200 40.96 52.72 -80.21
CA LEU A 200 39.85 52.96 -79.29
C LEU A 200 38.74 51.92 -79.45
N TYR A 201 38.45 51.46 -80.67
CA TYR A 201 37.51 50.36 -80.90
C TYR A 201 38.04 49.01 -80.39
N ALA A 202 39.34 48.74 -80.55
CA ALA A 202 39.98 47.54 -79.99
C ALA A 202 39.96 47.55 -78.46
N GLU A 203 40.19 48.69 -77.83
CA GLU A 203 40.12 48.87 -76.37
C GLU A 203 38.68 48.72 -75.85
N LEU A 204 37.68 49.30 -76.56
CA LEU A 204 36.26 49.07 -76.29
C LEU A 204 35.87 47.60 -76.37
N GLN A 205 36.37 46.88 -77.38
CA GLN A 205 36.04 45.47 -77.60
C GLN A 205 36.70 44.57 -76.55
N MET A 206 37.89 44.93 -76.06
CA MET A 206 38.55 44.27 -74.93
C MET A 206 37.76 44.47 -73.64
N ILE A 207 37.33 45.71 -73.35
CA ILE A 207 36.52 46.03 -72.17
C ILE A 207 35.14 45.33 -72.23
N GLU A 208 34.50 45.30 -73.40
CA GLU A 208 33.20 44.63 -73.61
C GLU A 208 33.31 43.09 -73.51
N SER A 209 34.44 42.52 -73.96
CA SER A 209 34.80 41.10 -73.76
C SER A 209 35.05 40.76 -72.29
N ASP A 210 35.77 41.61 -71.56
CA ASP A 210 36.02 41.43 -70.13
C ASP A 210 34.73 41.59 -69.30
N LEU A 211 33.84 42.50 -69.68
CA LEU A 211 32.52 42.67 -69.07
C LEU A 211 31.58 41.47 -69.33
N GLY A 212 31.60 40.93 -70.55
CA GLY A 212 30.82 39.74 -70.93
C GLY A 212 31.35 38.42 -70.34
N ARG A 213 32.55 38.43 -69.75
CA ARG A 213 33.17 37.26 -69.11
C ARG A 213 33.40 37.40 -67.61
N SER A 214 32.93 38.46 -66.96
CA SER A 214 33.15 38.66 -65.52
C SER A 214 32.58 37.47 -64.72
N PRO A 215 33.41 36.54 -64.21
CA PRO A 215 32.95 35.30 -63.58
C PRO A 215 32.23 35.58 -62.26
N THR A 216 32.42 36.77 -61.71
CA THR A 216 31.93 37.19 -60.41
C THR A 216 30.41 37.28 -60.33
N THR A 217 29.72 37.71 -61.38
CA THR A 217 28.25 37.86 -61.35
C THR A 217 27.51 36.52 -61.42
N GLU A 218 28.06 35.54 -62.15
CA GLU A 218 27.48 34.20 -62.27
C GLU A 218 27.77 33.36 -61.00
N ILE A 219 28.98 33.49 -60.43
CA ILE A 219 29.36 32.87 -59.14
C ILE A 219 28.50 33.39 -57.99
N VAL A 220 28.32 34.71 -57.87
CA VAL A 220 27.49 35.32 -56.81
C VAL A 220 26.02 34.92 -56.94
N ALA A 221 25.51 34.76 -58.17
CA ALA A 221 24.14 34.27 -58.38
C ALA A 221 23.97 32.80 -57.97
N THR A 222 24.93 31.94 -58.29
CA THR A 222 24.90 30.52 -57.86
C THR A 222 25.07 30.35 -56.35
N ASP A 223 25.90 31.17 -55.70
CA ASP A 223 26.07 31.15 -54.24
C ASP A 223 24.80 31.64 -53.52
N LEU A 224 24.12 32.67 -54.04
CA LEU A 224 22.84 33.16 -53.50
C LEU A 224 21.74 32.10 -53.58
N ASP A 225 21.61 31.37 -54.68
CA ASP A 225 20.65 30.26 -54.82
C ASP A 225 20.97 29.11 -53.84
N GLY A 226 22.25 28.80 -53.65
CA GLY A 226 22.71 27.81 -52.67
C GLY A 226 22.33 28.20 -51.22
N ILE A 227 22.56 29.46 -50.85
CA ILE A 227 22.22 29.99 -49.53
C ILE A 227 20.69 30.02 -49.33
N GLU A 228 19.89 30.34 -50.35
CA GLU A 228 18.43 30.34 -50.25
C GLU A 228 17.88 28.93 -49.97
N VAL A 229 18.41 27.91 -50.65
CA VAL A 229 18.01 26.50 -50.42
C VAL A 229 18.37 26.07 -48.99
N GLU A 230 19.55 26.44 -48.50
CA GLU A 230 19.99 26.11 -47.15
C GLU A 230 19.14 26.85 -46.08
N LEU A 231 18.79 28.11 -46.33
CA LEU A 231 17.89 28.90 -45.47
C LEU A 231 16.50 28.27 -45.37
N ARG A 232 15.93 27.82 -46.49
CA ARG A 232 14.65 27.09 -46.50
C ARG A 232 14.73 25.79 -45.71
N ARG A 233 15.84 25.04 -45.82
CA ARG A 233 16.05 23.81 -45.05
C ARG A 233 16.10 24.10 -43.55
N VAL A 234 16.85 25.13 -43.13
CA VAL A 234 16.98 25.52 -41.72
C VAL A 234 15.65 26.01 -41.14
N ILE A 235 14.88 26.81 -41.89
CA ILE A 235 13.54 27.24 -41.49
C ILE A 235 12.61 26.04 -41.30
N LEU A 236 12.63 25.08 -42.23
CA LEU A 236 11.83 23.86 -42.12
C LEU A 236 12.20 23.04 -40.88
N GLN A 237 13.50 22.87 -40.60
CA GLN A 237 13.99 22.18 -39.41
C GLN A 237 13.55 22.88 -38.11
N ARG A 238 13.63 24.21 -38.07
CA ARG A 238 13.14 25.02 -36.94
C ARG A 238 11.66 24.80 -36.72
N ASP A 239 10.84 24.87 -37.77
CA ASP A 239 9.38 24.72 -37.63
C ASP A 239 8.99 23.31 -37.17
N LEU A 240 9.73 22.29 -37.59
CA LEU A 240 9.56 20.91 -37.13
C LEU A 240 9.93 20.76 -35.64
N ALA A 241 11.06 21.35 -35.22
CA ALA A 241 11.48 21.38 -33.81
C ALA A 241 10.49 22.16 -32.92
N LEU A 242 9.90 23.25 -33.43
CA LEU A 242 8.85 23.99 -32.74
C LEU A 242 7.59 23.13 -32.54
N GLY A 243 7.19 22.36 -33.56
CA GLY A 243 6.09 21.41 -33.46
C GLY A 243 6.32 20.31 -32.43
N GLU A 244 7.54 19.73 -32.41
CA GLU A 244 7.93 18.73 -31.40
C GLU A 244 7.93 19.31 -29.98
N ARG A 245 8.48 20.51 -29.80
CA ARG A 245 8.45 21.25 -28.52
C ARG A 245 7.02 21.45 -28.02
N ASP A 246 6.12 21.89 -28.90
CA ASP A 246 4.73 22.17 -28.53
C ASP A 246 3.99 20.88 -28.16
N GLY A 247 4.24 19.79 -28.89
CA GLY A 247 3.75 18.46 -28.55
C GLY A 247 4.27 17.98 -27.19
N LEU A 248 5.56 18.19 -26.90
CA LEU A 248 6.16 17.84 -25.62
C LEU A 248 5.58 18.68 -24.47
N LYS A 249 5.37 19.97 -24.69
CA LYS A 249 4.76 20.89 -23.72
C LYS A 249 3.34 20.47 -23.35
N SER A 250 2.53 20.05 -24.32
CA SER A 250 1.20 19.49 -24.05
C SER A 250 1.29 18.24 -23.17
N ARG A 251 2.24 17.34 -23.48
CA ARG A 251 2.42 16.08 -22.76
C ARG A 251 2.93 16.27 -21.33
N ILE A 252 3.75 17.29 -21.08
CA ILE A 252 4.13 17.74 -19.73
C ILE A 252 2.89 18.23 -18.98
N GLY A 253 2.07 19.07 -19.60
CA GLY A 253 0.83 19.54 -18.98
C GLY A 253 -0.17 18.41 -18.66
N ASP A 254 -0.22 17.36 -19.49
CA ASP A 254 -1.01 16.16 -19.19
C ASP A 254 -0.45 15.36 -18.01
N LEU A 255 0.86 15.18 -17.95
CA LEU A 255 1.54 14.50 -16.85
C LEU A 255 1.41 15.26 -15.53
N GLU A 256 1.55 16.58 -15.54
CA GLU A 256 1.35 17.44 -14.36
C GLU A 256 -0.09 17.30 -13.82
N ARG A 257 -1.09 17.28 -14.71
CA ARG A 257 -2.48 17.02 -14.33
C ARG A 257 -2.68 15.63 -13.73
N GLN A 258 -2.06 14.60 -14.31
CA GLN A 258 -2.11 13.24 -13.77
C GLN A 258 -1.44 13.12 -12.40
N ILE A 259 -0.30 13.78 -12.19
CA ILE A 259 0.38 13.80 -10.89
C ILE A 259 -0.51 14.50 -9.85
N ALA A 260 -1.08 15.65 -10.17
CA ALA A 260 -1.98 16.37 -9.27
C ALA A 260 -3.24 15.54 -8.92
N ASP A 261 -3.85 14.88 -9.90
CA ASP A 261 -5.01 14.01 -9.68
C ASP A 261 -4.65 12.78 -8.82
N MET A 262 -3.48 12.19 -9.05
CA MET A 262 -2.99 11.07 -8.26
C MET A 262 -2.67 11.48 -6.81
N GLU A 263 -2.08 12.65 -6.58
CA GLU A 263 -1.85 13.20 -5.24
C GLU A 263 -3.16 13.45 -4.50
N ASN A 264 -4.15 14.04 -5.17
CA ASN A 264 -5.48 14.28 -4.60
C ASN A 264 -6.19 12.96 -4.25
N THR A 265 -6.13 11.98 -5.15
CA THR A 265 -6.69 10.64 -4.92
C THR A 265 -6.01 9.95 -3.74
N GLN A 266 -4.68 10.05 -3.65
CA GLN A 266 -3.91 9.54 -2.52
C GLN A 266 -4.35 10.18 -1.21
N LEU A 267 -4.40 11.52 -1.14
CA LEU A 267 -4.85 12.25 0.05
C LEU A 267 -6.28 11.86 0.47
N ALA A 268 -7.19 11.70 -0.49
CA ALA A 268 -8.55 11.25 -0.22
C ALA A 268 -8.59 9.83 0.38
N LEU A 269 -7.77 8.91 -0.15
CA LEU A 269 -7.64 7.56 0.40
C LEU A 269 -7.08 7.59 1.84
N TYR A 270 -6.04 8.39 2.11
CA TYR A 270 -5.48 8.50 3.46
C TYR A 270 -6.48 9.04 4.46
N ASN A 271 -7.20 10.11 4.10
CA ASN A 271 -8.23 10.66 4.97
C ASN A 271 -9.31 9.61 5.25
N ARG A 272 -9.77 8.88 4.22
CA ARG A 272 -10.74 7.80 4.40
C ARG A 272 -10.23 6.68 5.30
N PHE A 273 -8.98 6.24 5.15
CA PHE A 273 -8.39 5.23 6.05
C PHE A 273 -8.21 5.76 7.47
N SER A 274 -7.77 7.01 7.62
CA SER A 274 -7.64 7.70 8.91
C SER A 274 -8.97 7.80 9.63
N ASP A 275 -10.05 8.08 8.90
CA ASP A 275 -11.41 8.19 9.43
C ASP A 275 -11.93 6.80 9.83
N ILE A 276 -11.78 5.78 8.98
CA ILE A 276 -12.14 4.40 9.32
C ILE A 276 -11.37 3.93 10.57
N ALA A 277 -10.08 4.23 10.67
CA ALA A 277 -9.29 3.90 11.83
C ALA A 277 -9.74 4.69 13.06
N ALA A 278 -10.08 5.98 12.93
CA ALA A 278 -10.63 6.79 14.01
C ALA A 278 -11.94 6.23 14.56
N ASP A 279 -12.85 5.86 13.66
CA ASP A 279 -14.15 5.29 14.00
C ASP A 279 -13.97 3.95 14.71
N LYS A 280 -13.08 3.10 14.21
CA LYS A 280 -12.80 1.81 14.84
C LYS A 280 -12.15 1.95 16.21
N ILE A 281 -11.21 2.88 16.36
CA ILE A 281 -10.62 3.21 17.67
C ILE A 281 -11.73 3.62 18.63
N THR A 282 -12.57 4.57 18.22
CA THR A 282 -13.66 5.09 19.05
C THR A 282 -14.64 3.98 19.45
N GLU A 283 -14.99 3.09 18.53
CA GLU A 283 -15.87 1.95 18.79
C GLU A 283 -15.25 0.98 19.82
N VAL A 284 -13.98 0.61 19.65
CA VAL A 284 -13.27 -0.30 20.56
C VAL A 284 -13.09 0.35 21.93
N GLU A 285 -12.65 1.60 22.01
CA GLU A 285 -12.49 2.33 23.27
C GLU A 285 -13.82 2.51 24.01
N LYS A 286 -14.91 2.81 23.29
CA LYS A 286 -16.25 2.88 23.86
C LYS A 286 -16.70 1.53 24.43
N THR A 287 -16.33 0.44 23.77
CA THR A 287 -16.71 -0.91 24.23
C THR A 287 -15.88 -1.33 25.45
N LEU A 288 -14.56 -1.08 25.42
CA LEU A 288 -13.66 -1.41 26.53
C LEU A 288 -13.91 -0.52 27.75
N SER A 289 -14.24 0.76 27.58
CA SER A 289 -14.55 1.66 28.72
C SER A 289 -15.80 1.23 29.51
N LYS A 290 -16.75 0.50 28.90
CA LYS A 290 -17.89 -0.09 29.62
C LYS A 290 -17.47 -1.04 30.74
N THR A 291 -16.28 -1.64 30.66
CA THR A 291 -15.74 -2.52 31.72
C THR A 291 -15.43 -1.77 33.01
N GLY A 292 -15.29 -0.43 32.96
CA GLY A 292 -14.94 0.41 34.10
C GLY A 292 -13.43 0.41 34.42
N ILE A 293 -12.59 -0.02 33.47
CA ILE A 293 -11.13 0.08 33.58
C ILE A 293 -10.62 1.43 33.09
N ASP A 294 -9.50 1.89 33.66
CA ASP A 294 -8.72 2.99 33.13
C ASP A 294 -7.94 2.54 31.88
N LEU A 295 -8.61 2.67 30.73
CA LEU A 295 -8.06 2.27 29.44
C LEU A 295 -6.79 3.06 29.05
N PRO A 296 -6.73 4.41 29.20
CA PRO A 296 -5.50 5.16 28.96
C PRO A 296 -4.29 4.64 29.76
N ALA A 297 -4.47 4.34 31.05
CA ALA A 297 -3.39 3.80 31.86
C ALA A 297 -2.92 2.41 31.40
N LEU A 298 -3.84 1.55 30.93
CA LEU A 298 -3.52 0.23 30.39
C LEU A 298 -2.77 0.30 29.05
N VAL A 299 -3.22 1.16 28.14
CA VAL A 299 -2.54 1.42 26.85
C VAL A 299 -1.12 1.93 27.11
N ALA A 300 -0.95 2.90 28.02
CA ALA A 300 0.37 3.42 28.38
C ALA A 300 1.31 2.34 28.97
N LYS A 301 0.80 1.44 29.82
CA LYS A 301 1.57 0.31 30.36
C LYS A 301 1.97 -0.69 29.27
N THR A 302 1.13 -0.89 28.26
CA THR A 302 1.38 -1.82 27.15
C THR A 302 2.47 -1.27 26.22
N ASN A 303 2.42 0.02 25.90
CA ASN A 303 3.42 0.68 25.05
C ASN A 303 4.83 0.67 25.66
N ARG A 304 4.96 0.77 26.98
CA ARG A 304 6.26 0.76 27.68
C ARG A 304 7.06 -0.54 27.58
N ARG A 305 6.43 -1.65 27.17
CA ARG A 305 7.11 -2.96 27.06
C ARG A 305 7.93 -3.13 25.77
N TYR A 306 7.80 -2.22 24.80
CA TYR A 306 8.60 -2.24 23.59
C TYR A 306 9.65 -1.14 23.66
N GLY A 307 10.93 -1.53 23.53
CA GLY A 307 12.04 -0.58 23.45
C GLY A 307 11.93 0.22 22.17
N GLN A 308 11.55 1.49 22.29
CA GLN A 308 11.63 2.44 21.20
C GLN A 308 13.06 2.99 21.17
N GLY A 309 13.75 2.77 20.06
CA GLY A 309 15.12 3.21 19.84
C GLY A 309 15.32 3.56 18.38
N GLY A 310 16.01 4.68 18.16
CA GLY A 310 16.35 5.22 16.86
C GLY A 310 17.19 6.49 17.07
N PRO A 311 18.01 6.89 16.09
CA PRO A 311 18.71 8.18 16.16
C PRO A 311 17.69 9.31 16.33
N PHE A 312 17.99 10.25 17.22
CA PHE A 312 17.17 11.45 17.38
C PHE A 312 17.22 12.26 16.09
N VAL A 313 16.11 12.27 15.34
CA VAL A 313 15.90 13.18 14.23
C VAL A 313 15.00 14.30 14.76
N PRO A 314 15.50 15.55 14.86
CA PRO A 314 14.69 16.66 15.33
C PRO A 314 13.53 16.91 14.36
N ASP A 315 12.35 17.26 14.88
CA ASP A 315 11.13 17.51 14.11
C ASP A 315 11.35 18.50 12.95
N SER A 316 12.20 19.50 13.17
CA SER A 316 12.59 20.49 12.16
C SER A 316 13.31 19.91 10.94
N ALA A 317 14.04 18.79 11.10
CA ALA A 317 14.67 18.09 9.98
C ALA A 317 13.66 17.26 9.17
N VAL A 318 12.54 16.85 9.79
CA VAL A 318 11.47 16.07 9.16
C VAL A 318 10.48 16.99 8.44
N GLU A 319 10.10 18.12 9.04
CA GLU A 319 9.21 19.12 8.43
C GLU A 319 9.74 19.65 7.09
N SER A 320 11.06 19.82 6.95
CA SER A 320 11.69 20.32 5.72
C SER A 320 11.56 19.37 4.51
N LYS A 321 11.21 18.09 4.72
CA LYS A 321 11.06 17.06 3.68
C LYS A 321 9.65 16.47 3.61
N GLN A 322 8.74 16.91 4.46
CA GLN A 322 7.41 16.32 4.56
C GLN A 322 6.45 16.90 3.52
N THR A 323 6.07 16.06 2.55
CA THR A 323 4.93 16.35 1.67
C THR A 323 3.61 16.16 2.43
N PRO A 324 2.49 16.72 1.96
CA PRO A 324 1.17 16.42 2.52
C PRO A 324 0.90 14.91 2.62
N LEU A 325 1.45 14.14 1.67
CA LEU A 325 1.40 12.69 1.60
C LEU A 325 2.09 12.02 2.80
N THR A 326 3.34 12.39 3.12
CA THR A 326 4.08 11.77 4.23
C THR A 326 3.45 12.10 5.59
N ARG A 327 2.93 13.32 5.77
CA ARG A 327 2.17 13.68 6.99
C ARG A 327 0.89 12.87 7.15
N GLY A 328 0.20 12.57 6.04
CA GLY A 328 -0.97 11.70 6.05
C GLY A 328 -0.63 10.26 6.48
N LEU A 329 0.47 9.73 5.95
CA LEU A 329 0.98 8.40 6.29
C LEU A 329 1.35 8.27 7.77
N ASP A 330 2.04 9.26 8.34
CA ASP A 330 2.44 9.25 9.75
C ASP A 330 1.22 9.19 10.68
N LYS A 331 0.16 9.99 10.37
CA LYS A 331 -1.09 9.97 11.14
C LYS A 331 -1.80 8.63 11.08
N VAL A 332 -1.84 8.00 9.90
CA VAL A 332 -2.44 6.68 9.72
C VAL A 332 -1.63 5.63 10.49
N SER A 333 -0.30 5.68 10.41
CA SER A 333 0.59 4.77 11.15
C SER A 333 0.33 4.84 12.65
N LEU A 334 0.26 6.05 13.22
CA LEU A 334 -0.02 6.24 14.65
C LEU A 334 -1.39 5.66 15.07
N LYS A 335 -2.41 5.81 14.22
CA LYS A 335 -3.74 5.21 14.49
C LYS A 335 -3.71 3.69 14.40
N LEU A 336 -2.97 3.12 13.45
CA LEU A 336 -2.80 1.68 13.34
C LEU A 336 -2.03 1.10 14.53
N ASP A 337 -0.98 1.78 14.99
CA ASP A 337 -0.23 1.39 16.20
C ASP A 337 -1.12 1.44 17.45
N HIS A 338 -2.01 2.43 17.53
CA HIS A 338 -3.01 2.51 18.60
C HIS A 338 -4.03 1.38 18.52
N LEU A 339 -4.52 1.04 17.32
CA LEU A 339 -5.42 -0.10 17.11
C LEU A 339 -4.78 -1.43 17.51
N ASP A 340 -3.53 -1.68 17.10
CA ASP A 340 -2.76 -2.86 17.50
C ASP A 340 -2.57 -2.93 19.02
N THR A 341 -2.39 -1.78 19.66
CA THR A 341 -2.31 -1.70 21.12
C THR A 341 -3.64 -2.03 21.78
N LEU A 342 -4.76 -1.47 21.29
CA LEU A 342 -6.09 -1.77 21.78
C LEU A 342 -6.48 -3.24 21.59
N ASP A 343 -6.14 -3.84 20.45
CA ASP A 343 -6.39 -5.27 20.20
C ASP A 343 -5.64 -6.14 21.22
N ARG A 344 -4.36 -5.86 21.46
CA ARG A 344 -3.58 -6.57 22.48
C ARG A 344 -4.16 -6.42 23.88
N VAL A 345 -4.63 -5.22 24.24
CA VAL A 345 -5.31 -4.98 25.52
C VAL A 345 -6.60 -5.81 25.59
N ALA A 346 -7.44 -5.78 24.54
CA ALA A 346 -8.68 -6.54 24.46
C ALA A 346 -8.45 -8.05 24.59
N GLN A 347 -7.40 -8.59 23.97
CA GLN A 347 -7.06 -10.02 24.05
C GLN A 347 -6.67 -10.48 25.46
N GLN A 348 -6.11 -9.60 26.29
CA GLN A 348 -5.71 -9.90 27.68
C GLN A 348 -6.83 -9.62 28.70
N LEU A 349 -7.90 -8.94 28.30
CA LEU A 349 -9.02 -8.65 29.20
C LEU A 349 -9.95 -9.88 29.33
N PRO A 350 -10.50 -10.15 30.53
CA PRO A 350 -11.36 -11.30 30.80
C PRO A 350 -12.78 -11.07 30.26
N LEU A 351 -12.89 -11.00 28.94
CA LEU A 351 -14.11 -10.63 28.20
C LEU A 351 -15.07 -11.81 27.97
N SER A 352 -14.65 -13.06 28.22
CA SER A 352 -15.51 -14.23 28.11
C SER A 352 -16.11 -14.65 29.45
N ALA A 353 -17.34 -15.18 29.41
CA ALA A 353 -17.95 -15.80 30.57
C ALA A 353 -17.17 -17.08 30.96
N PRO A 354 -16.96 -17.35 32.26
CA PRO A 354 -16.16 -18.50 32.71
C PRO A 354 -16.94 -19.82 32.75
N LEU A 355 -18.23 -19.83 32.40
CA LEU A 355 -19.07 -21.01 32.28
C LEU A 355 -19.57 -21.13 30.84
N VAL A 356 -19.36 -22.32 30.25
CA VAL A 356 -19.71 -22.61 28.84
C VAL A 356 -21.17 -23.05 28.70
N GLU A 357 -21.69 -23.75 29.70
CA GLU A 357 -23.08 -24.21 29.76
C GLU A 357 -24.03 -23.10 30.22
N ASP A 358 -25.34 -23.30 30.07
CA ASP A 358 -26.35 -22.39 30.59
C ASP A 358 -26.16 -22.17 32.10
N TYR A 359 -26.00 -20.89 32.46
CA TYR A 359 -25.84 -20.46 33.85
C TYR A 359 -26.82 -19.35 34.18
N ARG A 360 -27.15 -19.25 35.47
CA ARG A 360 -27.94 -18.15 36.02
C ARG A 360 -27.09 -17.35 36.99
N ILE A 361 -27.07 -16.03 36.83
CA ILE A 361 -26.48 -15.13 37.83
C ILE A 361 -27.35 -15.18 39.09
N THR A 362 -26.78 -15.65 40.20
CA THR A 362 -27.47 -15.75 41.50
C THR A 362 -27.16 -14.57 42.40
N SER A 363 -26.01 -13.91 42.21
CA SER A 363 -25.70 -12.68 42.94
C SER A 363 -24.73 -11.78 42.18
N LEU A 364 -25.06 -10.48 42.17
CA LEU A 364 -24.27 -9.43 41.51
C LEU A 364 -23.14 -8.92 42.40
N PHE A 365 -22.19 -8.26 41.77
CA PHE A 365 -21.14 -7.49 42.43
C PHE A 365 -21.73 -6.30 43.21
N GLY A 366 -21.11 -5.93 44.33
CA GLY A 366 -21.47 -4.74 45.12
C GLY A 366 -22.21 -5.03 46.43
N ARG A 367 -22.90 -4.02 46.98
CA ARG A 367 -23.56 -4.12 48.29
C ARG A 367 -24.75 -5.08 48.25
N ARG A 368 -24.78 -6.04 49.18
CA ARG A 368 -25.89 -6.99 49.38
C ARG A 368 -26.04 -7.37 50.86
N ALA A 369 -27.13 -8.03 51.22
CA ALA A 369 -27.21 -8.75 52.49
C ALA A 369 -26.39 -10.05 52.40
N ASP A 370 -25.59 -10.37 53.41
CA ASP A 370 -24.83 -11.61 53.52
C ASP A 370 -25.80 -12.80 53.50
N PRO A 371 -25.66 -13.76 52.57
CA PRO A 371 -26.62 -14.85 52.40
C PRO A 371 -26.74 -15.81 53.59
N ILE A 372 -25.81 -15.76 54.55
CA ILE A 372 -25.75 -16.70 55.67
C ILE A 372 -26.19 -16.05 56.98
N ASN A 373 -25.85 -14.78 57.21
CA ASN A 373 -26.19 -14.07 58.46
C ASN A 373 -27.09 -12.83 58.29
N GLY A 374 -27.43 -12.46 57.06
CA GLY A 374 -28.36 -11.37 56.74
C GLY A 374 -27.82 -9.94 56.98
N ARG A 375 -26.56 -9.77 57.40
CA ARG A 375 -25.97 -8.45 57.65
C ARG A 375 -25.52 -7.80 56.34
N GLY A 376 -25.40 -6.47 56.32
CA GLY A 376 -24.84 -5.76 55.16
C GLY A 376 -23.41 -6.22 54.83
N ALA A 377 -23.17 -6.57 53.57
CA ALA A 377 -21.88 -7.02 53.06
C ALA A 377 -21.62 -6.42 51.66
N VAL A 378 -20.35 -6.45 51.24
CA VAL A 378 -19.95 -6.15 49.87
C VAL A 378 -19.53 -7.45 49.21
N HIS A 379 -20.11 -7.73 48.06
CA HIS A 379 -19.76 -8.86 47.22
C HIS A 379 -18.69 -8.44 46.21
N GLU A 380 -17.48 -8.98 46.34
CA GLU A 380 -16.31 -8.63 45.53
C GLU A 380 -16.29 -9.33 44.15
N GLY A 381 -17.33 -10.08 43.81
CA GLY A 381 -17.41 -10.86 42.59
C GLY A 381 -18.84 -11.05 42.06
N LEU A 382 -18.99 -12.04 41.19
CA LEU A 382 -20.23 -12.45 40.56
C LEU A 382 -20.48 -13.93 40.87
N ASP A 383 -21.64 -14.25 41.43
CA ASP A 383 -22.04 -15.62 41.73
C ASP A 383 -22.90 -16.15 40.57
N MET A 384 -22.47 -17.26 39.96
CA MET A 384 -23.13 -17.91 38.82
C MET A 384 -23.45 -19.36 39.15
N ALA A 385 -24.73 -19.73 39.12
CA ALA A 385 -25.18 -21.11 39.31
C ALA A 385 -25.31 -21.83 37.97
N ALA A 386 -24.76 -23.05 37.92
CA ALA A 386 -24.95 -24.03 36.85
C ALA A 386 -24.98 -25.44 37.48
N ALA A 387 -25.01 -26.49 36.65
CA ALA A 387 -25.01 -27.85 37.15
C ALA A 387 -23.73 -28.16 37.97
N TYR A 388 -23.87 -29.00 39.00
CA TYR A 388 -22.70 -29.40 39.79
C TYR A 388 -21.67 -30.10 38.89
N LYS A 389 -20.40 -29.71 39.01
CA LYS A 389 -19.29 -30.10 38.14
C LYS A 389 -19.35 -29.60 36.69
N SER A 390 -20.16 -28.60 36.35
CA SER A 390 -20.04 -27.91 35.07
C SER A 390 -18.59 -27.40 34.87
N PRO A 391 -18.02 -27.51 33.66
CA PRO A 391 -16.69 -26.99 33.36
C PRO A 391 -16.59 -25.49 33.61
N VAL A 392 -15.54 -25.08 34.33
CA VAL A 392 -15.16 -23.69 34.53
C VAL A 392 -13.95 -23.40 33.68
N THR A 393 -14.00 -22.35 32.87
CA THR A 393 -12.99 -22.00 31.88
C THR A 393 -12.34 -20.64 32.14
N ALA A 394 -11.10 -20.48 31.66
CA ALA A 394 -10.39 -19.21 31.74
C ALA A 394 -11.05 -18.16 30.83
N SER A 395 -11.34 -16.99 31.38
CA SER A 395 -12.00 -15.88 30.67
C SER A 395 -11.05 -15.06 29.77
N ALA A 396 -9.73 -15.25 29.94
CA ALA A 396 -8.65 -14.65 29.15
C ALA A 396 -7.37 -15.50 29.23
N PRO A 397 -6.43 -15.36 28.27
CA PRO A 397 -5.14 -16.01 28.36
C PRO A 397 -4.33 -15.50 29.54
N GLY A 398 -3.53 -16.35 30.18
CA GLY A 398 -2.76 -15.95 31.36
C GLY A 398 -1.94 -17.07 31.99
N LYS A 399 -1.39 -16.78 33.17
CA LYS A 399 -0.62 -17.72 33.98
C LYS A 399 -1.31 -17.96 35.32
N VAL A 400 -1.52 -19.22 35.67
CA VAL A 400 -2.09 -19.60 36.97
C VAL A 400 -1.11 -19.21 38.09
N VAL A 401 -1.49 -18.27 38.94
CA VAL A 401 -0.68 -17.81 40.08
C VAL A 401 -1.06 -18.49 41.38
N TYR A 402 -2.27 -19.05 41.47
CA TYR A 402 -2.74 -19.84 42.60
C TYR A 402 -3.70 -20.96 42.16
N ALA A 403 -3.56 -22.14 42.77
CA ALA A 403 -4.44 -23.28 42.56
C ALA A 403 -4.44 -24.12 43.85
N GLY A 404 -5.49 -24.03 44.67
CA GLY A 404 -5.53 -24.70 45.97
C GLY A 404 -6.70 -24.27 46.86
N TRP A 405 -6.63 -24.60 48.15
CA TRP A 405 -7.65 -24.23 49.13
C TRP A 405 -7.35 -22.88 49.80
N ARG A 406 -8.27 -21.91 49.73
CA ARG A 406 -8.09 -20.56 50.29
C ARG A 406 -9.28 -20.10 51.14
N GLY A 407 -9.29 -20.47 52.41
CA GLY A 407 -10.24 -19.96 53.41
C GLY A 407 -11.70 -20.04 52.96
N ARG A 408 -12.42 -18.91 53.01
CA ARG A 408 -13.84 -18.82 52.63
C ARG A 408 -14.13 -19.18 51.17
N TYR A 409 -13.16 -19.03 50.27
CA TYR A 409 -13.32 -19.36 48.85
C TYR A 409 -13.36 -20.87 48.59
N GLY A 410 -12.96 -21.71 49.55
CA GLY A 410 -12.81 -23.14 49.33
C GLY A 410 -11.69 -23.41 48.32
N ARG A 411 -11.95 -24.28 47.33
CA ARG A 411 -11.01 -24.49 46.23
C ARG A 411 -11.08 -23.30 45.27
N LEU A 412 -9.91 -22.71 45.02
CA LEU A 412 -9.73 -21.47 44.27
C LEU A 412 -8.65 -21.65 43.21
N VAL A 413 -8.91 -21.13 42.02
CA VAL A 413 -7.89 -20.82 41.01
C VAL A 413 -7.78 -19.30 40.87
N GLU A 414 -6.56 -18.77 40.79
CA GLU A 414 -6.27 -17.37 40.45
C GLU A 414 -5.35 -17.33 39.23
N ILE A 415 -5.72 -16.58 38.21
CA ILE A 415 -4.98 -16.43 36.95
C ILE A 415 -4.53 -14.97 36.81
N ASP A 416 -3.26 -14.76 36.47
CA ASP A 416 -2.70 -13.47 36.13
C ASP A 416 -2.64 -13.32 34.61
N HIS A 417 -3.37 -12.33 34.09
CA HIS A 417 -3.49 -12.06 32.66
C HIS A 417 -2.47 -11.02 32.17
N GLY A 418 -1.65 -10.48 33.08
CA GLY A 418 -0.78 -9.33 32.79
C GLY A 418 -1.49 -7.99 33.01
N MET A 419 -0.73 -6.91 32.84
CA MET A 419 -1.20 -5.51 33.01
C MET A 419 -1.87 -5.19 34.37
N GLY A 420 -1.67 -6.04 35.39
CA GLY A 420 -2.31 -5.92 36.70
C GLY A 420 -3.69 -6.55 36.78
N ILE A 421 -4.13 -7.28 35.75
CA ILE A 421 -5.44 -7.92 35.68
C ILE A 421 -5.34 -9.36 36.16
N ARG A 422 -6.22 -9.75 37.08
CA ARG A 422 -6.35 -11.13 37.56
C ARG A 422 -7.79 -11.57 37.62
N THR A 423 -8.00 -12.88 37.50
CA THR A 423 -9.31 -13.49 37.71
C THR A 423 -9.24 -14.56 38.79
N ARG A 424 -10.34 -14.75 39.51
CA ARG A 424 -10.48 -15.76 40.56
C ARG A 424 -11.71 -16.61 40.35
N PHE A 425 -11.56 -17.91 40.58
CA PHE A 425 -12.59 -18.92 40.39
C PHE A 425 -12.74 -19.72 41.69
N GLY A 426 -13.72 -19.33 42.52
CA GLY A 426 -13.96 -19.88 43.84
C GLY A 426 -15.01 -20.99 43.88
N HIS A 427 -15.14 -21.62 45.06
CA HIS A 427 -16.11 -22.67 45.38
C HIS A 427 -16.01 -23.94 44.53
N LEU A 428 -14.87 -24.18 43.87
CA LEU A 428 -14.70 -25.29 42.93
C LEU A 428 -14.86 -26.67 43.59
N ALA A 429 -15.41 -27.63 42.86
CA ALA A 429 -15.46 -29.03 43.25
C ALA A 429 -14.09 -29.71 43.04
N LYS A 430 -13.44 -29.40 41.92
CA LYS A 430 -12.14 -29.92 41.51
C LYS A 430 -11.37 -28.83 40.77
N ILE A 431 -10.05 -28.80 40.98
CA ILE A 431 -9.12 -27.97 40.21
C ILE A 431 -8.45 -28.86 39.17
N THR A 432 -8.35 -28.41 37.92
CA THR A 432 -7.75 -29.17 36.81
C THR A 432 -6.41 -28.59 36.34
N VAL A 433 -6.04 -27.41 36.83
CA VAL A 433 -4.77 -26.73 36.53
C VAL A 433 -3.82 -26.66 37.72
N LYS A 434 -2.55 -26.35 37.47
CA LYS A 434 -1.52 -26.20 38.50
C LYS A 434 -0.91 -24.79 38.50
N LYS A 435 -0.45 -24.32 39.66
CA LYS A 435 0.31 -23.06 39.75
C LYS A 435 1.50 -23.08 38.77
N GLY A 436 1.65 -21.99 38.01
CA GLY A 436 2.67 -21.83 36.99
C GLY A 436 2.23 -22.19 35.58
N GLN A 437 1.13 -22.93 35.42
CA GLN A 437 0.59 -23.32 34.11
C GLN A 437 0.12 -22.08 33.33
N ARG A 438 0.43 -22.05 32.03
CA ARG A 438 -0.17 -21.10 31.08
C ARG A 438 -1.49 -21.68 30.59
N VAL A 439 -2.49 -20.82 30.46
CA VAL A 439 -3.82 -21.16 29.99
C VAL A 439 -4.23 -20.16 28.93
N GLU A 440 -4.93 -20.63 27.92
CA GLU A 440 -5.57 -19.83 26.90
C GLU A 440 -7.03 -19.55 27.30
N ARG A 441 -7.65 -18.59 26.62
CA ARG A 441 -9.08 -18.31 26.80
C ARG A 441 -9.90 -19.55 26.43
N GLY A 442 -10.79 -19.97 27.32
CA GLY A 442 -11.64 -21.15 27.15
C GLY A 442 -11.05 -22.46 27.71
N ASP A 443 -9.79 -22.46 28.16
CA ASP A 443 -9.20 -23.65 28.79
C ASP A 443 -9.91 -23.97 30.12
N GLU A 444 -10.19 -25.24 30.38
CA GLU A 444 -10.79 -25.68 31.64
C GLU A 444 -9.80 -25.50 32.81
N VAL A 445 -10.23 -24.79 33.84
CA VAL A 445 -9.43 -24.51 35.05
C VAL A 445 -9.95 -25.23 36.29
N GLY A 446 -11.19 -25.70 36.24
CA GLY A 446 -11.78 -26.53 37.28
C GLY A 446 -13.22 -26.91 36.97
N LEU A 447 -13.85 -27.54 37.95
CA LEU A 447 -15.25 -27.93 37.89
C LEU A 447 -16.03 -27.18 38.97
N LEU A 448 -17.20 -26.65 38.61
CA LEU A 448 -18.08 -25.91 39.52
C LEU A 448 -18.44 -26.77 40.73
N GLY A 449 -18.48 -26.15 41.92
CA GLY A 449 -18.76 -26.86 43.14
C GLY A 449 -19.55 -26.08 44.18
N ASN A 450 -19.37 -26.51 45.43
CA ASN A 450 -19.99 -25.94 46.62
C ASN A 450 -19.00 -26.02 47.80
N SER A 451 -17.72 -25.71 47.56
CA SER A 451 -16.68 -25.79 48.59
C SER A 451 -16.47 -24.47 49.33
N GLY A 452 -15.94 -24.49 50.55
CA GLY A 452 -15.73 -23.28 51.35
C GLY A 452 -17.05 -22.74 51.93
N ARG A 453 -17.17 -21.41 52.05
CA ARG A 453 -18.36 -20.73 52.56
C ARG A 453 -19.34 -20.51 51.41
N SER A 454 -20.23 -21.47 51.19
CA SER A 454 -21.20 -21.46 50.09
C SER A 454 -22.55 -22.05 50.55
N THR A 455 -23.65 -21.54 50.01
CA THR A 455 -25.03 -21.98 50.33
C THR A 455 -25.59 -23.00 49.34
N GLY A 456 -24.92 -23.22 48.20
CA GLY A 456 -25.35 -24.13 47.15
C GLY A 456 -24.36 -24.17 45.99
N ALA A 457 -24.57 -25.05 45.00
CA ALA A 457 -23.65 -25.18 43.88
C ALA A 457 -23.63 -23.88 43.02
N HIS A 458 -22.50 -23.18 43.01
CA HIS A 458 -22.26 -22.00 42.19
C HIS A 458 -20.75 -21.74 42.01
N LEU A 459 -20.41 -20.97 40.99
CA LEU A 459 -19.09 -20.39 40.78
C LEU A 459 -19.10 -18.96 41.36
N HIS A 460 -18.16 -18.67 42.25
CA HIS A 460 -17.84 -17.31 42.63
C HIS A 460 -16.68 -16.79 41.77
N TYR A 461 -16.93 -15.75 40.98
CA TYR A 461 -15.99 -15.23 40.00
C TYR A 461 -15.63 -13.77 40.31
N GLU A 462 -14.34 -13.46 40.46
CA GLU A 462 -13.85 -12.09 40.65
C GLU A 462 -12.96 -11.66 39.48
N VAL A 463 -13.03 -10.38 39.11
CA VAL A 463 -12.06 -9.71 38.24
C VAL A 463 -11.36 -8.64 39.08
N LEU A 464 -10.04 -8.71 39.15
CA LEU A 464 -9.21 -7.76 39.88
C LEU A 464 -8.36 -6.94 38.91
N VAL A 465 -8.31 -5.63 39.11
CA VAL A 465 -7.46 -4.72 38.35
C VAL A 465 -6.56 -3.97 39.33
N ASN A 466 -5.25 -4.14 39.20
CA ASN A 466 -4.24 -3.66 40.14
C ASN A 466 -4.52 -4.07 41.61
N GLY A 467 -5.20 -5.19 41.82
CA GLY A 467 -5.54 -5.71 43.15
C GLY A 467 -6.90 -5.27 43.69
N GLU A 468 -7.60 -4.34 43.02
CA GLU A 468 -8.95 -3.91 43.40
C GLU A 468 -10.02 -4.75 42.66
N PRO A 469 -11.11 -5.18 43.34
CA PRO A 469 -12.22 -5.87 42.69
C PRO A 469 -13.04 -4.95 41.77
N HIS A 470 -13.31 -5.40 40.55
CA HIS A 470 -14.21 -4.75 39.59
C HIS A 470 -15.37 -5.67 39.23
N ASP A 471 -16.50 -5.05 38.83
CA ASP A 471 -17.73 -5.77 38.44
C ASP A 471 -17.50 -6.70 37.23
N PRO A 472 -17.48 -8.03 37.43
CA PRO A 472 -17.20 -8.98 36.35
C PRO A 472 -18.24 -8.96 35.22
N LEU A 473 -19.48 -8.58 35.53
CA LEU A 473 -20.57 -8.55 34.55
C LEU A 473 -20.31 -7.52 33.46
N LYS A 474 -19.62 -6.41 33.79
CA LYS A 474 -19.26 -5.39 32.80
C LYS A 474 -18.26 -5.91 31.77
N PHE A 475 -17.30 -6.75 32.19
CA PHE A 475 -16.32 -7.39 31.30
C PHE A 475 -17.00 -8.39 30.36
N ILE A 476 -17.86 -9.26 30.92
CA ILE A 476 -18.59 -10.27 30.14
C ILE A 476 -19.50 -9.60 29.10
N LYS A 477 -20.21 -8.52 29.48
CA LYS A 477 -21.05 -7.76 28.54
C LYS A 477 -20.24 -7.08 27.45
N ALA A 478 -19.12 -6.43 27.80
CA ALA A 478 -18.23 -5.81 26.82
C ALA A 478 -17.70 -6.84 25.82
N GLY A 479 -17.31 -8.03 26.27
CA GLY A 479 -16.89 -9.11 25.38
C GLY A 479 -17.96 -9.57 24.41
N SER A 480 -19.22 -9.65 24.86
CA SER A 480 -20.33 -10.00 23.97
C SER A 480 -20.59 -8.97 22.87
N ASP A 481 -20.17 -7.71 23.06
CA ASP A 481 -20.23 -6.67 22.03
C ASP A 481 -19.00 -6.74 21.09
N VAL A 482 -17.81 -7.04 21.62
CA VAL A 482 -16.55 -7.13 20.83
C VAL A 482 -16.52 -8.34 19.89
N PHE A 483 -17.07 -9.49 20.29
CA PHE A 483 -17.00 -10.74 19.51
C PHE A 483 -18.24 -11.02 18.63
N LYS A 484 -19.20 -10.09 18.56
CA LYS A 484 -20.42 -10.20 17.73
C LYS A 484 -20.32 -9.46 16.38
N GLY A 485 -19.36 -8.55 16.22
CA GLY A 485 -19.02 -7.92 14.95
C GLY A 485 -17.90 -8.67 14.26
#